data_AF-A0AAJ4I8V9-F1
#
_entry.id   AF-A0AAJ4I8V9-F1
#
_cell.length_a   1.000
_cell.length_b   1.000
_cell.length_c   1.000
_cell.angle_alpha   90.00
_cell.angle_beta   90.00
_cell.angle_gamma   90.00
#
_symmetry.space_group_name_H-M   'P 1'
#
loop_
_entity.id
_entity.type
_entity.pdbx_description
1 polymer ?
#
loop_
_entity_poly.entity_id
_entity_poly.type
_entity_poly.pdbx_seq_one_letter_code
_entity_poly.pdbx_strand_id
1 'polypeptide(L)'
;MKVQKEHILNLVDQLEFKFARVENTTVTGCWAFLPNGFQVAYGESACVDPENYKWEDGCKYAKERCVQSAVNKLWELEGYLLKVTGKTSDRFGDPSTGNACANTNKPKPHAVLNEFKVYQGKAIERIAYEVKPDEVIIPLKQAESGGPCLSEIAIGGERYQFAHFEPVNAGDFVCFLDEKDIYHVRRSVFEQRNYI
;
A
#
# COMPACT_ATOMS: atom_id res chain seq x y z
N MET A 1 17.26 22.48 2.41
CA MET A 1 16.27 21.39 2.37
C MET A 1 15.51 21.40 3.68
N LYS A 2 14.18 21.34 3.67
CA LYS A 2 13.34 21.44 4.88
C LYS A 2 12.18 20.45 4.80
N VAL A 3 11.72 19.97 5.95
CA VAL A 3 10.46 19.23 6.05
C VAL A 3 9.31 20.21 5.83
N GLN A 4 8.34 19.83 4.99
CA GLN A 4 7.19 20.68 4.70
C GLN A 4 6.12 20.48 5.78
N LYS A 5 5.46 21.58 6.19
CA LYS A 5 4.42 21.53 7.21
C LYS A 5 3.24 20.66 6.77
N GLU A 6 2.86 20.77 5.50
CA GLU A 6 1.76 20.02 4.89
C GLU A 6 2.00 18.51 4.96
N HIS A 7 3.25 18.07 4.85
CA HIS A 7 3.62 16.65 5.02
C HIS A 7 3.33 16.16 6.45
N ILE A 8 3.71 16.94 7.46
CA ILE A 8 3.43 16.60 8.86
C ILE A 8 1.93 16.56 9.13
N LEU A 9 1.15 17.51 8.58
CA LEU A 9 -0.30 17.49 8.70
C LEU A 9 -0.90 16.23 8.06
N ASN A 10 -0.44 15.85 6.86
CA ASN A 10 -0.89 14.63 6.19
C ASN A 10 -0.59 13.36 6.99
N LEU A 11 0.56 13.29 7.68
CA LEU A 11 0.90 12.16 8.54
C LEU A 11 0.00 12.12 9.79
N VAL A 12 -0.29 13.27 10.38
CA VAL A 12 -1.20 13.38 11.54
C VAL A 12 -2.63 12.96 11.18
N ASP A 13 -3.12 13.36 10.00
CA ASP A 13 -4.46 13.01 9.51
C ASP A 13 -4.62 11.50 9.26
N GLN A 14 -3.51 10.78 9.06
CA GLN A 14 -3.48 9.33 8.84
C GLN A 14 -3.33 8.50 10.13
N LEU A 15 -3.23 9.14 11.30
CA LEU A 15 -3.02 8.42 12.55
C LEU A 15 -4.24 7.62 12.97
N GLU A 16 -4.01 6.34 13.26
CA GLU A 16 -4.96 5.50 13.99
C GLU A 16 -4.76 5.70 15.49
N PHE A 17 -5.86 5.88 16.24
CA PHE A 17 -5.83 6.06 17.68
C PHE A 17 -6.46 4.87 18.41
N LYS A 18 -5.73 4.33 19.39
CA LYS A 18 -6.24 3.29 20.31
C LYS A 18 -6.35 3.88 21.71
N PHE A 19 -7.37 3.44 22.45
CA PHE A 19 -7.68 3.96 23.78
C PHE A 19 -7.83 2.82 24.78
N ALA A 20 -7.42 3.07 26.02
CA ALA A 20 -7.65 2.14 27.13
C ALA A 20 -7.79 2.91 28.44
N ARG A 21 -8.64 2.39 29.33
CA ARG A 21 -8.68 2.80 30.74
C ARG A 21 -7.77 1.88 31.53
N VAL A 22 -7.03 2.45 32.49
CA VAL A 22 -6.25 1.63 33.44
C VAL A 22 -7.22 1.12 34.50
N GLU A 23 -7.70 -0.12 34.31
CA GLU A 23 -8.64 -0.80 35.22
C GLU A 23 -9.81 0.13 35.65
N ASN A 24 -10.02 0.27 36.95
CA ASN A 24 -11.07 1.10 37.55
C ASN A 24 -10.55 2.50 37.97
N THR A 25 -9.35 2.89 37.55
CA THR A 25 -8.78 4.22 37.87
C THR A 25 -9.41 5.33 37.03
N THR A 26 -9.03 6.59 37.21
CA THR A 26 -9.49 7.69 36.35
C THR A 26 -8.64 7.88 35.09
N VAL A 27 -7.59 7.08 34.91
CA VAL A 27 -6.61 7.27 33.83
C VAL A 27 -7.13 6.68 32.52
N THR A 28 -7.14 7.50 31.47
CA THR A 28 -7.40 7.10 30.09
C THR A 28 -6.16 7.35 29.25
N GLY A 29 -5.61 6.29 28.66
CA GLY A 29 -4.50 6.36 27.72
C GLY A 29 -4.97 6.42 26.27
N CYS A 30 -4.19 7.09 25.43
CA CYS A 30 -4.34 7.18 23.98
C CYS A 30 -2.98 6.90 23.33
N TRP A 31 -2.96 6.02 22.33
CA TRP A 31 -1.79 5.71 21.53
C TRP A 31 -2.08 6.00 20.06
N ALA A 32 -1.19 6.74 19.40
CA ALA A 32 -1.25 7.05 17.98
C ALA A 32 -0.29 6.18 17.19
N PHE A 33 -0.80 5.58 16.11
CA PHE A 33 -0.05 4.73 15.20
C PHE A 33 -0.13 5.31 13.78
N LEU A 34 0.99 5.28 13.07
CA LEU A 34 0.99 5.49 11.62
C LEU A 34 0.29 4.31 10.92
N PRO A 35 -0.15 4.46 9.66
CA PRO A 35 -0.78 3.35 8.91
C PRO A 35 0.07 2.08 8.94
N ASN A 36 1.39 2.27 8.91
CA ASN A 36 2.40 1.22 8.95
C ASN A 36 2.52 0.52 10.34
N GLY A 37 1.62 0.81 11.28
CA GLY A 37 1.61 0.20 12.62
C GLY A 37 2.72 0.69 13.55
N PHE A 38 3.59 1.61 13.13
CA PHE A 38 4.58 2.22 14.00
C PHE A 38 3.91 3.20 14.97
N GLN A 39 4.10 2.98 16.26
CA GLN A 39 3.59 3.86 17.30
C GLN A 39 4.43 5.15 17.34
N VAL A 40 3.76 6.30 17.24
CA VAL A 40 4.45 7.61 17.17
C VAL A 40 4.18 8.49 18.39
N ALA A 41 3.09 8.25 19.13
CA ALA A 41 2.80 9.04 20.31
C ALA A 41 1.90 8.35 21.32
N TYR A 42 2.06 8.79 22.56
CA TYR A 42 1.20 8.46 23.68
C TYR A 42 0.69 9.77 24.30
N GLY A 43 -0.54 9.74 24.81
CA GLY A 43 -1.10 10.80 25.63
C GLY A 43 -2.08 10.22 26.64
N GLU A 44 -2.24 10.91 27.77
CA GLU A 44 -3.12 10.45 28.85
C GLU A 44 -3.99 11.58 29.40
N SER A 45 -5.06 11.19 30.07
CA SER A 45 -5.89 12.08 30.89
C SER A 45 -6.29 11.36 32.17
N ALA A 46 -6.53 12.12 33.22
CA ALA A 46 -7.07 11.62 34.47
C ALA A 46 -7.96 12.70 35.10
N CYS A 47 -9.16 12.33 35.54
CA CYS A 47 -10.01 13.21 36.34
C CYS A 47 -9.73 13.01 37.84
N VAL A 48 -10.08 14.02 38.64
CA VAL A 48 -9.83 14.02 40.10
C VAL A 48 -10.73 13.04 40.85
N ASP A 49 -11.95 12.86 40.38
CA ASP A 49 -12.98 12.08 41.06
C ASP A 49 -13.34 10.82 40.25
N PRO A 50 -13.07 9.62 40.78
CA PRO A 50 -13.46 8.35 40.16
C PRO A 50 -14.96 8.18 39.94
N GLU A 51 -15.80 8.71 40.83
CA GLU A 51 -17.27 8.57 40.74
C GLU A 51 -17.85 9.41 39.58
N ASN A 52 -17.15 10.48 39.20
CA ASN A 52 -17.52 11.36 38.09
C ASN A 52 -16.77 11.05 36.79
N TYR A 53 -16.10 9.90 36.69
CA TYR A 53 -15.37 9.51 35.50
C TYR A 53 -16.27 9.38 34.27
N LYS A 54 -15.87 10.04 33.18
CA LYS A 54 -16.52 9.95 31.86
C LYS A 54 -15.52 9.50 30.81
N TRP A 55 -15.78 8.36 30.19
CA TRP A 55 -14.91 7.75 29.18
C TRP A 55 -14.65 8.69 27.99
N GLU A 56 -15.68 9.40 27.54
CA GLU A 56 -15.65 10.30 26.38
C GLU A 56 -14.74 11.50 26.64
N ASP A 57 -14.85 12.11 27.82
CA ASP A 57 -13.98 13.22 28.23
C ASP A 57 -12.54 12.72 28.39
N GLY A 58 -12.36 11.54 28.99
CA GLY A 58 -11.07 10.88 29.09
C GLY A 58 -10.39 10.71 27.72
N CYS A 59 -11.11 10.14 26.75
CA CYS A 59 -10.63 9.93 25.38
C CYS A 59 -10.30 11.24 24.67
N LYS A 60 -11.17 12.26 24.80
CA LYS A 60 -10.97 13.58 24.19
C LYS A 60 -9.64 14.19 24.63
N TYR A 61 -9.43 14.33 25.94
CA TYR A 61 -8.24 15.00 26.47
C TYR A 61 -6.97 14.16 26.31
N ALA A 62 -7.07 12.82 26.37
CA ALA A 62 -5.94 11.95 26.08
C ALA A 62 -5.52 12.07 24.60
N LYS A 63 -6.49 12.14 23.68
CA LYS A 63 -6.23 12.33 22.25
C LYS A 63 -5.60 13.68 21.95
N GLU A 64 -6.09 14.78 22.54
CA GLU A 64 -5.50 16.11 22.36
C GLU A 64 -4.01 16.13 22.72
N ARG A 65 -3.64 15.53 23.86
CA ARG A 65 -2.22 15.38 24.28
C ARG A 65 -1.44 14.44 23.37
N CYS A 66 -2.07 13.35 22.93
CA CYS A 66 -1.45 12.39 22.03
C CYS A 66 -1.12 13.01 20.66
N VAL A 67 -2.03 13.82 20.09
CA VAL A 67 -1.83 14.53 18.82
C VAL A 67 -0.68 15.54 18.94
N GLN A 68 -0.65 16.32 20.02
CA GLN A 68 0.45 17.27 20.24
C GLN A 68 1.81 16.55 20.31
N SER A 69 1.86 15.41 20.99
CA SER A 69 3.06 14.58 21.08
C SER A 69 3.44 13.96 19.72
N ALA A 70 2.45 13.53 18.93
CA ALA A 70 2.67 12.98 17.59
C ALA A 70 3.26 14.02 16.65
N VAL A 71 2.72 15.25 16.63
CA VAL A 71 3.26 16.35 15.81
C VAL A 71 4.74 16.57 16.11
N ASN A 72 5.11 16.66 17.39
CA ASN A 72 6.50 16.87 17.80
C ASN A 72 7.40 15.71 17.37
N LYS A 73 6.96 14.47 17.60
CA LYS A 73 7.73 13.27 17.23
C LYS A 73 7.89 13.13 15.71
N LEU A 74 6.84 13.42 14.94
CA LEU A 74 6.90 13.36 13.48
C LEU A 74 7.86 14.42 12.92
N TRP A 75 7.86 15.65 13.43
CA TRP A 75 8.86 16.66 13.05
C TRP A 75 10.30 16.20 13.31
N GLU A 76 10.54 15.59 14.47
CA GLU A 76 11.84 15.03 14.84
C GLU A 76 12.27 13.92 13.87
N LEU A 77 11.40 12.93 13.62
CA LEU A 77 11.68 11.79 12.77
C LEU A 77 11.88 12.18 11.31
N GLU A 78 11.00 13.01 10.75
CA GLU A 78 11.12 13.51 9.37
C GLU A 78 12.36 14.39 9.21
N GLY A 79 12.69 15.22 10.22
CA GLY A 79 13.88 16.06 10.21
C GLY A 79 15.17 15.23 10.23
N TYR A 80 15.21 14.19 11.08
CA TYR A 80 16.33 13.25 11.13
C TYR A 80 16.48 12.49 9.81
N LEU A 81 15.40 11.90 9.28
CA LEU A 81 15.40 11.17 8.02
C LEU A 81 15.91 12.03 6.86
N LEU A 82 15.45 13.28 6.81
CA LEU A 82 15.88 14.27 5.82
C LEU A 82 17.38 14.55 5.94
N LYS A 83 17.89 14.71 7.16
CA LYS A 83 19.31 14.95 7.42
C LYS A 83 20.19 13.79 6.95
N VAL A 84 19.76 12.55 7.16
CA VAL A 84 20.57 11.36 6.84
C VAL A 84 20.43 10.89 5.40
N THR A 85 19.27 11.03 4.77
CA THR A 85 18.99 10.45 3.43
C THR A 85 18.79 11.49 2.33
N GLY A 86 18.61 12.77 2.65
CA GLY A 86 18.19 13.76 1.66
C GLY A 86 16.71 13.71 1.28
N LYS A 87 15.90 12.88 1.97
CA LYS A 87 14.49 12.61 1.65
C LYS A 87 13.64 12.58 2.93
N THR A 88 12.36 12.93 2.81
CA THR A 88 11.30 12.74 3.82
C THR A 88 10.46 11.51 3.48
N SER A 89 9.60 11.04 4.40
CA SER A 89 8.80 9.83 4.22
C SER A 89 7.76 9.91 3.10
N ASP A 90 7.36 11.11 2.67
CA ASP A 90 6.55 11.33 1.45
C ASP A 90 7.21 10.73 0.19
N ARG A 91 8.55 10.67 0.16
CA ARG A 91 9.34 10.07 -0.92
C ARG A 91 9.63 8.60 -0.71
N PHE A 92 9.33 8.06 0.46
CA PHE A 92 9.33 6.63 0.76
C PHE A 92 7.93 6.01 0.58
N GLY A 93 6.91 6.82 0.31
CA GLY A 93 5.62 6.39 -0.23
C GLY A 93 5.67 6.00 -1.71
N ASP A 94 6.86 5.74 -2.25
CA ASP A 94 7.01 5.01 -3.50
C ASP A 94 6.76 3.52 -3.21
N PRO A 95 5.72 2.90 -3.81
CA PRO A 95 5.49 1.47 -3.71
C PRO A 95 6.67 0.61 -4.18
N SER A 96 7.65 1.18 -4.89
CA SER A 96 8.84 0.47 -5.37
C SER A 96 9.87 0.14 -4.29
N THR A 97 9.79 0.75 -3.10
CA THR A 97 10.65 0.39 -1.96
C THR A 97 9.83 -0.33 -0.91
N GLY A 98 9.70 -1.65 -1.09
CA GLY A 98 8.99 -2.53 -0.18
C GLY A 98 9.38 -2.30 1.28
N ASN A 99 8.47 -1.72 2.05
CA ASN A 99 8.45 -1.89 3.49
C ASN A 99 7.00 -2.04 3.94
N ALA A 100 6.71 -3.23 4.42
CA ALA A 100 5.39 -3.81 4.54
C ALA A 100 4.68 -3.38 5.81
N CYS A 101 3.70 -2.48 5.71
CA CYS A 101 2.56 -2.38 6.62
C CYS A 101 1.60 -1.27 6.16
N ALA A 102 0.29 -1.56 6.14
CA ALA A 102 -0.86 -0.74 5.71
C ALA A 102 -1.42 -1.00 4.29
N ASN A 103 -2.09 -2.13 4.13
CA ASN A 103 -2.93 -2.38 2.96
C ASN A 103 -4.33 -1.74 3.20
N THR A 104 -4.49 -0.45 2.86
CA THR A 104 -5.82 0.17 2.74
C THR A 104 -6.07 0.57 1.30
N ASN A 105 -6.49 -0.40 0.49
CA ASN A 105 -6.90 -0.22 -0.90
C ASN A 105 -8.21 0.58 -0.98
N LYS A 106 -8.14 1.91 -0.89
CA LYS A 106 -9.19 2.78 -1.41
C LYS A 106 -8.86 3.12 -2.87
N PRO A 107 -9.79 2.90 -3.82
CA PRO A 107 -9.59 3.31 -5.21
C PRO A 107 -9.34 4.82 -5.27
N LYS A 108 -8.36 5.24 -6.08
CA LYS A 108 -8.13 6.66 -6.35
C LYS A 108 -9.38 7.22 -7.06
N PRO A 109 -9.92 8.38 -6.66
CA PRO A 109 -11.05 8.98 -7.35
C PRO A 109 -10.66 9.33 -8.79
N HIS A 110 -11.51 8.95 -9.76
CA HIS A 110 -11.35 9.27 -11.18
C HIS A 110 -12.14 10.53 -11.55
N ALA A 111 -11.72 11.22 -12.61
CA ALA A 111 -12.48 12.34 -13.18
C ALA A 111 -13.86 11.85 -13.65
N VAL A 112 -14.92 12.58 -13.28
CA VAL A 112 -16.28 12.30 -13.73
C VAL A 112 -16.40 12.76 -15.19
N LEU A 113 -16.47 11.81 -16.11
CA LEU A 113 -16.76 12.08 -17.51
C LEU A 113 -18.25 11.87 -17.76
N ASN A 114 -18.90 12.82 -18.43
CA ASN A 114 -20.30 12.70 -18.83
C ASN A 114 -20.49 11.42 -19.66
N GLU A 115 -21.57 10.68 -19.38
CA GLU A 115 -21.93 9.39 -20.00
C GLU A 115 -21.09 8.16 -19.60
N PHE A 116 -19.97 8.31 -18.89
CA PHE A 116 -19.18 7.17 -18.39
C PHE A 116 -19.73 6.66 -17.06
N LYS A 117 -19.84 5.33 -16.92
CA LYS A 117 -20.21 4.68 -15.67
C LYS A 117 -18.95 4.21 -14.94
N VAL A 118 -18.86 4.55 -13.66
CA VAL A 118 -17.85 3.95 -12.78
C VAL A 118 -18.25 2.48 -12.56
N TYR A 119 -17.32 1.56 -12.80
CA TYR A 119 -17.48 0.15 -12.46
C TYR A 119 -16.30 -0.29 -11.59
N GLN A 120 -16.55 -1.26 -10.71
CA GLN A 120 -15.51 -1.88 -9.90
C GLN A 120 -15.37 -3.34 -10.33
N GLY A 121 -14.16 -3.71 -10.73
CA GLY A 121 -13.83 -5.11 -11.00
C GLY A 121 -13.87 -5.95 -9.72
N LYS A 122 -14.11 -7.26 -9.86
CA LYS A 122 -13.92 -8.19 -8.75
C LYS A 122 -12.44 -8.20 -8.34
N ALA A 123 -12.16 -8.32 -7.05
CA ALA A 123 -10.81 -8.58 -6.57
C ALA A 123 -10.42 -10.00 -7.01
N ILE A 124 -9.33 -10.12 -7.79
CA ILE A 124 -8.84 -11.40 -8.30
C ILE A 124 -7.34 -11.46 -8.01
N GLU A 125 -6.93 -12.52 -7.33
CA GLU A 125 -5.52 -12.91 -7.18
C GLU A 125 -5.11 -13.76 -8.38
N ARG A 126 -3.93 -13.51 -8.93
CA ARG A 126 -3.36 -14.25 -10.07
C ARG A 126 -1.95 -14.68 -9.70
N ILE A 127 -1.53 -15.80 -10.27
CA ILE A 127 -0.15 -16.25 -10.15
C ILE A 127 0.59 -15.77 -11.39
N ALA A 128 1.80 -15.26 -11.24
CA ALA A 128 2.62 -14.84 -12.36
C ALA A 128 4.02 -15.45 -12.27
N TYR A 129 4.58 -15.78 -13.42
CA TYR A 129 5.92 -16.30 -13.55
C TYR A 129 6.78 -15.31 -14.34
N GLU A 130 7.91 -14.89 -13.76
CA GLU A 130 8.87 -14.04 -14.44
C GLU A 130 9.72 -14.87 -15.41
N VAL A 131 9.68 -14.50 -16.69
CA VAL A 131 10.44 -15.14 -17.76
C VAL A 131 11.93 -14.93 -17.54
N LYS A 132 12.70 -16.02 -17.48
CA LYS A 132 14.15 -15.96 -17.24
C LYS A 132 14.94 -15.82 -18.54
N PRO A 133 16.18 -15.29 -18.48
CA PRO A 133 17.01 -15.11 -19.67
C PRO A 133 17.33 -16.39 -20.46
N ASP A 134 17.34 -17.54 -19.80
CA ASP A 134 17.67 -18.86 -20.36
C ASP A 134 16.44 -19.64 -20.84
N GLU A 135 15.24 -19.10 -20.68
CA GLU A 135 14.01 -19.76 -21.08
C GLU A 135 13.69 -19.58 -22.56
N VAL A 136 13.19 -20.65 -23.15
CA VAL A 136 12.85 -20.70 -24.57
C VAL A 136 11.34 -20.52 -24.72
N ILE A 137 10.96 -19.47 -25.45
CA ILE A 137 9.59 -19.24 -25.89
C ILE A 137 9.39 -19.91 -27.25
N ILE A 138 8.50 -20.89 -27.32
CA ILE A 138 8.21 -21.65 -28.53
C ILE A 138 6.95 -21.05 -29.18
N PRO A 139 7.03 -20.42 -30.36
CA PRO A 139 5.86 -19.90 -31.04
C PRO A 139 4.99 -21.05 -31.57
N LEU A 140 3.69 -21.02 -31.26
CA LEU A 140 2.71 -22.01 -31.71
C LEU A 140 1.82 -21.48 -32.84
N LYS A 141 1.37 -20.22 -32.71
CA LYS A 141 0.52 -19.57 -33.71
C LYS A 141 0.80 -18.07 -33.76
N GLN A 142 1.01 -17.54 -34.95
CA GLN A 142 1.11 -16.11 -35.18
C GLN A 142 -0.25 -15.54 -35.62
N ALA A 143 -0.62 -14.37 -35.12
CA ALA A 143 -1.86 -13.71 -35.50
C ALA A 143 -1.75 -13.08 -36.90
N GLU A 144 -2.78 -13.24 -37.73
CA GLU A 144 -2.81 -12.70 -39.10
C GLU A 144 -3.03 -11.18 -39.13
N SER A 145 -3.80 -10.62 -38.19
CA SER A 145 -3.74 -9.19 -37.80
C SER A 145 -4.57 -8.94 -36.54
N GLY A 146 -4.07 -8.09 -35.62
CA GLY A 146 -4.82 -7.57 -34.46
C GLY A 146 -5.16 -8.55 -33.32
N GLY A 147 -5.02 -9.86 -33.54
CA GLY A 147 -5.23 -10.89 -32.52
C GLY A 147 -3.96 -11.23 -31.72
N PRO A 148 -4.09 -11.99 -30.61
CA PRO A 148 -2.94 -12.48 -29.87
C PRO A 148 -2.23 -13.60 -30.64
N CYS A 149 -0.91 -13.60 -30.58
CA CYS A 149 -0.11 -14.79 -30.87
C CYS A 149 -0.26 -15.79 -29.71
N LEU A 150 -0.02 -17.06 -30.01
CA LEU A 150 0.04 -18.13 -29.03
C LEU A 150 1.46 -18.69 -29.00
N SER A 151 2.05 -18.77 -27.81
CA SER A 151 3.36 -19.35 -27.57
C SER A 151 3.32 -20.31 -26.39
N GLU A 152 4.37 -21.11 -26.25
CA GLU A 152 4.56 -22.06 -25.16
C GLU A 152 5.87 -21.77 -24.41
N ILE A 153 5.84 -21.95 -23.09
CA ILE A 153 7.01 -21.87 -22.21
C ILE A 153 7.06 -23.10 -21.29
N ALA A 154 8.26 -23.58 -20.98
CA ALA A 154 8.47 -24.63 -19.99
C ALA A 154 8.80 -24.01 -18.63
N ILE A 155 7.96 -24.25 -17.62
CA ILE A 155 8.11 -23.72 -16.27
C ILE A 155 8.06 -24.89 -15.29
N GLY A 156 9.13 -25.10 -14.52
CA GLY A 156 9.17 -26.16 -13.50
C GLY A 156 9.03 -27.59 -14.04
N GLY A 157 9.31 -27.81 -15.34
CA GLY A 157 9.16 -29.10 -16.01
C GLY A 157 7.82 -29.29 -16.75
N GLU A 158 6.85 -28.41 -16.51
CA GLU A 158 5.55 -28.39 -17.17
C GLU A 158 5.53 -27.37 -18.32
N ARG A 159 4.67 -27.60 -19.32
CA ARG A 159 4.52 -26.71 -20.49
C ARG A 159 3.22 -25.93 -20.41
N TYR A 160 3.31 -24.62 -20.60
CA TYR A 160 2.17 -23.70 -20.53
C TYR A 160 2.04 -22.94 -21.84
N GLN A 161 0.85 -22.99 -22.43
CA GLN A 161 0.50 -22.17 -23.60
C GLN A 161 -0.11 -20.85 -23.13
N PHE A 162 0.33 -19.74 -23.72
CA PHE A 162 -0.11 -18.41 -23.30
C PHE A 162 -0.26 -17.47 -24.49
N ALA A 163 -1.23 -16.56 -24.35
CA ALA A 163 -1.53 -15.52 -25.34
C ALA A 163 -0.61 -14.30 -25.15
N HIS A 164 -0.14 -13.72 -26.25
CA HIS A 164 0.64 -12.48 -26.20
C HIS A 164 0.39 -11.61 -27.44
N PHE A 165 0.30 -10.29 -27.27
CA PHE A 165 0.08 -9.33 -28.37
C PHE A 165 1.38 -8.71 -28.89
N GLU A 166 2.50 -9.03 -28.24
CA GLU A 166 3.77 -8.35 -28.41
C GLU A 166 4.93 -9.31 -28.08
N PRO A 167 6.18 -8.99 -28.45
CA PRO A 167 7.31 -9.87 -28.16
C PRO A 167 7.49 -10.13 -26.66
N VAL A 168 7.75 -11.39 -26.31
CA VAL A 168 7.99 -11.84 -24.94
C VAL A 168 9.49 -11.78 -24.65
N ASN A 169 9.88 -11.01 -23.64
CA ASN A 169 11.28 -10.84 -23.28
C ASN A 169 11.58 -11.39 -21.88
N ALA A 170 12.84 -11.70 -21.63
CA ALA A 170 13.30 -11.98 -20.27
C ALA A 170 13.00 -10.80 -19.34
N GLY A 171 12.52 -11.10 -18.14
CA GLY A 171 12.04 -10.14 -17.15
C GLY A 171 10.56 -9.78 -17.29
N ASP A 172 9.88 -10.14 -18.38
CA ASP A 172 8.42 -10.04 -18.49
C ASP A 172 7.72 -11.15 -17.69
N PHE A 173 6.39 -11.09 -17.62
CA PHE A 173 5.59 -12.03 -16.85
C PHE A 173 4.63 -12.84 -17.72
N VAL A 174 4.52 -14.12 -17.43
CA VAL A 174 3.41 -14.98 -17.85
C VAL A 174 2.43 -15.08 -16.68
N CYS A 175 1.25 -14.49 -16.82
CA CYS A 175 0.19 -14.46 -15.82
C CYS A 175 -0.77 -15.62 -16.03
N PHE A 176 -1.08 -16.34 -14.96
CA PHE A 176 -2.07 -17.40 -14.90
C PHE A 176 -3.31 -16.88 -14.15
N LEU A 177 -4.42 -16.73 -14.86
CA LEU A 177 -5.72 -16.49 -14.25
C LEU A 177 -6.46 -17.81 -14.01
N ASP A 178 -6.58 -18.62 -15.05
CA ASP A 178 -7.07 -20.00 -15.00
C ASP A 178 -6.51 -20.81 -16.19
N GLU A 179 -6.89 -22.09 -16.31
CA GLU A 179 -6.40 -23.01 -17.35
C GLU A 179 -6.68 -22.53 -18.80
N LYS A 180 -7.63 -21.62 -18.99
CA LYS A 180 -8.02 -21.07 -20.30
C LYS A 180 -7.51 -19.65 -20.51
N ASP A 181 -7.05 -18.97 -19.47
CA ASP A 181 -6.61 -17.59 -19.50
C ASP A 181 -5.20 -17.45 -18.90
N ILE A 182 -4.22 -17.77 -19.73
CA ILE A 182 -2.78 -17.57 -19.47
C ILE A 182 -2.27 -16.57 -20.51
N TYR A 183 -1.64 -15.49 -20.04
CA TYR A 183 -1.27 -14.38 -20.92
C TYR A 183 0.03 -13.69 -20.51
N HIS A 184 0.71 -13.09 -21.48
CA HIS A 184 1.91 -12.30 -21.26
C HIS A 184 1.58 -10.87 -20.82
N VAL A 185 2.42 -10.33 -19.93
CA VAL A 185 2.42 -8.93 -19.53
C VAL A 185 3.86 -8.42 -19.46
N ARG A 186 4.14 -7.28 -20.09
CA ARG A 186 5.41 -6.57 -19.92
C ARG A 186 5.71 -6.29 -18.46
N ARG A 187 6.98 -6.36 -18.06
CA ARG A 187 7.42 -5.93 -16.73
C ARG A 187 6.85 -4.59 -16.30
N SER A 188 7.01 -3.55 -17.13
CA SER A 188 6.56 -2.19 -16.80
C SER A 188 5.05 -2.09 -16.59
N VAL A 189 4.26 -2.86 -17.36
CA VAL A 189 2.80 -2.91 -17.22
C VAL A 189 2.41 -3.72 -15.99
N PHE A 190 3.13 -4.81 -15.72
CA PHE A 190 2.90 -5.68 -14.58
C PHE A 190 3.15 -4.92 -13.27
N GLU A 191 4.30 -4.24 -13.15
CA GLU A 191 4.68 -3.38 -12.03
C GLU A 191 3.74 -2.19 -11.84
N GLN A 192 3.21 -1.61 -12.93
CA GLN A 192 2.27 -0.49 -12.83
C GLN A 192 0.89 -0.91 -12.29
N ARG A 193 0.46 -2.15 -12.56
CA ARG A 193 -0.94 -2.58 -12.36
C ARG A 193 -1.13 -3.55 -11.21
N ASN A 194 -0.06 -4.13 -10.68
CA ASN A 194 -0.12 -5.16 -9.64
C ASN A 194 0.71 -4.75 -8.43
N TYR A 195 0.30 -5.25 -7.27
CA TYR A 195 1.12 -5.24 -6.06
C TYR A 195 2.01 -6.48 -6.12
N ILE A 196 3.33 -6.29 -6.27
CA ILE A 196 4.34 -7.35 -6.38
C ILE A 196 5.04 -7.52 -5.05
#